data_AF-A0A519XVK7-F1
#
_entry.id   AF-A0A519XVK7-F1
#
_cell.length_a   1.000
_cell.length_b   1.000
_cell.length_c   1.000
_cell.angle_alpha   90.00
_cell.angle_beta   90.00
_cell.angle_gamma   90.00
#
_symmetry.space_group_name_H-M   'P 1'
#
loop_
_entity.id
_entity.type
_entity.pdbx_description
1 polymer ?
#
loop_
_entity_poly.entity_id
_entity_poly.type
_entity_poly.pdbx_seq_one_letter_code
_entity_poly.pdbx_strand_id
1 'polypeptide(L)'
;RKLRDENSSLRRRDLKLAEVRDAQPAVSRPTLQGITQASLGTASFISAASFQETTKVLSEAAIRGKADELLGLKENVIVGHLIPAGTGLREYQGIEVSSKDEQVTKLANQAAEQAAIPAKRPSRAKRETTVQE
;
A
#
# COMPACT_ATOMS: atom_id res chain seq x y z
N ARG A 1 1.12 10.88 -20.92
CA ARG A 1 2.06 11.95 -20.48
C ARG A 1 3.28 11.37 -19.78
N LYS A 2 3.13 10.58 -18.70
CA LYS A 2 4.26 9.91 -17.99
C LYS A 2 5.24 9.15 -18.92
N LEU A 3 4.74 8.38 -19.89
CA LEU A 3 5.55 7.70 -20.90
C LEU A 3 6.47 8.62 -21.72
N ARG A 4 6.06 9.87 -21.99
CA ARG A 4 6.88 10.82 -22.75
C ARG A 4 8.04 11.33 -21.90
N ASP A 5 7.78 11.61 -20.63
CA ASP A 5 8.78 12.09 -19.68
C ASP A 5 9.79 10.99 -19.36
N GLU A 6 9.30 9.76 -19.17
CA GLU A 6 10.09 8.56 -18.94
C GLU A 6 10.96 8.23 -20.16
N ASN A 7 10.39 8.25 -21.37
CA ASN A 7 11.15 8.07 -22.62
C ASN A 7 12.17 9.19 -22.87
N SER A 8 11.91 10.42 -22.40
CA SER A 8 12.90 11.51 -22.47
C SER A 8 14.10 11.29 -21.56
N SER A 9 13.89 10.64 -20.41
CA SER A 9 14.94 10.28 -19.45
C SER A 9 15.74 9.04 -19.90
N LEU A 10 15.10 8.12 -20.61
CA LEU A 10 15.73 6.92 -21.19
C LEU A 10 16.61 7.31 -22.38
N ARG A 11 16.14 8.23 -23.23
CA ARG A 11 16.93 8.82 -24.33
C ARG A 11 18.18 9.55 -23.84
N ARG A 12 18.11 10.26 -22.70
CA ARG A 12 19.28 10.95 -22.11
C ARG A 12 20.32 10.00 -21.51
N ARG A 13 19.97 8.74 -21.28
CA ARG A 13 20.81 7.72 -20.67
C ARG A 13 21.20 6.61 -21.66
N ASP A 14 20.99 6.82 -22.96
CA ASP A 14 21.23 5.84 -24.04
C ASP A 14 20.60 4.46 -23.79
N LEU A 15 19.44 4.42 -23.12
CA LEU A 15 18.69 3.21 -22.81
C LEU A 15 17.55 3.01 -23.83
N LYS A 16 17.15 1.75 -24.00
CA LYS A 16 16.02 1.37 -24.89
C LYS A 16 14.72 2.04 -24.42
N LEU A 17 13.97 2.60 -25.36
CA LEU A 17 12.67 3.22 -25.06
C LEU A 17 11.63 2.19 -24.66
N ALA A 18 10.71 2.61 -23.79
CA ALA A 18 9.55 1.80 -23.43
C ALA A 18 8.56 1.80 -24.60
N GLU A 19 8.38 0.61 -25.20
CA GLU A 19 7.34 0.34 -26.18
C GLU A 19 6.06 -0.08 -25.46
N VAL A 20 4.95 0.54 -25.82
CA VAL A 20 3.64 0.24 -25.23
C VAL A 20 2.72 -0.19 -26.36
N ARG A 21 1.90 -1.21 -26.11
CA ARG A 21 0.88 -1.63 -27.07
C ARG A 21 -0.32 -0.70 -26.97
N ASP A 22 -0.86 -0.30 -28.11
CA ASP A 22 -2.16 0.34 -28.17
C ASP A 22 -3.23 -0.67 -27.71
N ALA A 23 -3.88 -0.38 -26.58
CA ALA A 23 -4.91 -1.24 -26.02
C ALA A 23 -6.29 -0.64 -26.31
N GLN A 24 -7.22 -1.46 -26.80
CA GLN A 24 -8.62 -1.07 -26.86
C GLN A 24 -9.22 -1.07 -25.44
N PRO A 25 -10.00 -0.04 -25.06
CA PRO A 25 -10.61 0.01 -23.73
C PRO A 25 -11.64 -1.12 -23.58
N ALA A 26 -11.67 -1.74 -22.40
CA ALA A 26 -12.67 -2.76 -22.08
C ALA A 26 -14.08 -2.15 -22.02
N VAL A 27 -15.06 -2.84 -22.59
CA VAL A 27 -16.48 -2.47 -22.52
C VAL A 27 -17.16 -3.38 -21.48
N SER A 28 -17.93 -2.80 -20.56
CA SER A 28 -18.66 -3.54 -19.53
C SER A 28 -20.16 -3.23 -19.57
N ARG A 29 -20.99 -4.17 -19.08
CA ARG A 29 -22.43 -4.00 -18.89
C ARG A 29 -22.81 -4.50 -17.49
N PRO A 30 -23.62 -3.77 -16.72
CA PRO A 30 -24.06 -4.23 -15.40
C PRO A 30 -24.96 -5.45 -15.55
N THR A 31 -24.79 -6.44 -14.66
CA THR A 31 -25.63 -7.65 -14.58
C THR A 31 -26.28 -7.74 -13.21
N LEU A 32 -27.56 -8.07 -13.19
CA LEU A 32 -28.29 -8.32 -11.94
C LEU A 32 -28.06 -9.76 -11.51
N GLN A 33 -27.61 -9.96 -10.28
CA GLN A 33 -27.38 -11.28 -9.69
C GLN A 33 -28.20 -11.44 -8.41
N GLY A 34 -28.69 -12.65 -8.15
CA GLY A 34 -29.35 -12.98 -6.88
C GLY A 34 -28.34 -13.03 -5.72
N ILE A 35 -28.83 -12.89 -4.48
CA ILE A 35 -27.98 -12.84 -3.28
C ILE A 35 -27.07 -14.06 -3.13
N THR A 36 -27.56 -15.25 -3.48
CA THR A 36 -26.82 -16.52 -3.40
C THR A 36 -25.65 -16.52 -4.38
N GLN A 37 -25.91 -16.15 -5.63
CA GLN A 37 -24.89 -16.14 -6.68
C GLN A 37 -23.86 -15.02 -6.44
N ALA A 38 -24.32 -13.85 -6.01
CA ALA A 38 -23.44 -12.73 -5.64
C ALA A 38 -22.52 -13.11 -4.46
N SER A 39 -23.01 -13.87 -3.48
CA SER A 39 -22.23 -14.30 -2.31
C SER A 39 -21.15 -15.34 -2.64
N LEU A 40 -21.33 -16.16 -3.68
CA LEU A 40 -20.31 -17.10 -4.16
C LEU A 40 -19.21 -16.41 -4.98
N GLY A 41 -19.51 -15.22 -5.54
CA GLY A 41 -18.59 -14.42 -6.34
C GLY A 41 -17.66 -13.52 -5.53
N THR A 42 -17.61 -13.65 -4.19
CA THR A 42 -16.72 -12.81 -3.37
C THR A 42 -15.25 -13.08 -3.68
N ALA A 43 -14.41 -12.07 -3.51
CA ALA A 43 -12.97 -12.18 -3.81
C ALA A 43 -12.28 -13.22 -2.90
N SER A 44 -12.68 -13.27 -1.63
CA SER A 44 -12.22 -14.27 -0.68
C SER A 44 -12.85 -15.63 -0.93
N PHE A 45 -12.00 -16.64 -1.07
CA PHE A 45 -12.44 -18.02 -1.15
C PHE A 45 -12.80 -18.58 0.23
N ILE A 46 -12.19 -18.10 1.31
CA ILE A 46 -12.52 -18.54 2.68
C ILE A 46 -13.96 -18.13 3.03
N SER A 47 -14.32 -16.87 2.76
CA SER A 47 -15.69 -16.37 2.93
C SER A 47 -16.69 -17.04 1.99
N ALA A 48 -16.32 -17.28 0.73
CA ALA A 48 -17.20 -17.94 -0.24
C ALA A 48 -17.48 -19.40 0.17
N ALA A 49 -16.44 -20.14 0.59
CA ALA A 49 -16.53 -21.54 0.97
C ALA A 49 -17.36 -21.77 2.25
N SER A 50 -17.48 -20.76 3.11
CA SER A 50 -18.24 -20.83 4.37
C SER A 50 -19.75 -20.67 4.18
N PHE A 51 -20.21 -20.23 3.01
CA PHE A 51 -21.64 -20.03 2.74
C PHE A 51 -22.29 -21.33 2.25
N GLN A 52 -21.93 -21.76 1.04
CA GLN A 52 -22.41 -22.98 0.37
C GLN A 52 -21.36 -23.46 -0.64
N GLU A 53 -21.54 -24.67 -1.20
CA GLU A 53 -20.70 -25.22 -2.28
C GLU A 53 -19.19 -25.32 -1.94
N THR A 54 -18.85 -25.58 -0.68
CA THR A 54 -17.48 -25.59 -0.13
C THR A 54 -16.46 -26.36 -0.99
N THR A 55 -16.80 -27.56 -1.46
CA THR A 55 -15.90 -28.40 -2.28
C THR A 55 -15.54 -27.77 -3.61
N LYS A 56 -16.52 -27.15 -4.28
CA LYS A 56 -16.32 -26.47 -5.56
C LYS A 56 -15.45 -25.22 -5.40
N VAL A 57 -15.74 -24.40 -4.39
CA VAL A 57 -15.00 -23.16 -4.11
C VAL A 57 -13.53 -23.46 -3.78
N LEU A 58 -13.27 -24.45 -2.91
CA LEU A 58 -11.90 -24.83 -2.54
C LEU A 58 -11.13 -25.43 -3.71
N SER A 59 -11.78 -26.25 -4.54
CA SER A 59 -11.14 -26.83 -5.73
C SER A 59 -10.74 -25.76 -6.74
N GLU A 60 -11.63 -24.80 -7.02
CA GLU A 60 -11.35 -23.71 -7.95
C GLU A 60 -10.25 -22.77 -7.41
N ALA A 61 -10.24 -22.51 -6.11
CA ALA A 61 -9.19 -21.73 -5.46
C ALA A 61 -7.82 -22.43 -5.53
N ALA A 62 -7.78 -23.75 -5.31
CA ALA A 62 -6.57 -24.55 -5.39
C ALA A 62 -6.00 -24.60 -6.83
N ILE A 63 -6.86 -24.82 -7.83
CA ILE A 63 -6.45 -24.84 -9.26
C ILE A 63 -5.88 -23.48 -9.69
N ARG A 64 -6.49 -22.39 -9.23
CA ARG A 64 -6.04 -21.02 -9.56
C ARG A 64 -4.89 -20.52 -8.68
N GLY A 65 -4.52 -21.26 -7.63
CA GLY A 65 -3.52 -20.82 -6.65
C GLY A 65 -3.91 -19.50 -5.95
N LYS A 66 -5.20 -19.31 -5.65
CA LYS A 66 -5.68 -18.07 -5.01
C LYS A 66 -5.16 -17.96 -3.57
N ALA A 67 -4.67 -16.78 -3.21
CA ALA A 67 -4.38 -16.39 -1.83
C ALA A 67 -5.46 -15.45 -1.31
N ASP A 68 -5.78 -15.56 -0.02
CA ASP A 68 -6.77 -14.70 0.64
C ASP A 68 -6.06 -13.60 1.42
N GLU A 69 -6.47 -12.35 1.23
CA GLU A 69 -5.87 -11.19 1.90
C GLU A 69 -6.57 -10.82 3.21
N LEU A 70 -7.62 -11.57 3.63
CA LEU A 70 -8.33 -11.38 4.90
C LEU A 70 -8.83 -9.94 5.09
N LEU A 71 -9.39 -9.33 4.04
CA LEU A 71 -9.93 -7.97 4.09
C LEU A 71 -11.41 -7.95 4.50
N GLY A 72 -12.08 -9.09 4.43
CA GLY A 72 -13.50 -9.24 4.73
C GLY A 72 -13.79 -9.55 6.19
N LEU A 73 -15.05 -9.31 6.58
CA LEU A 73 -15.50 -9.59 7.94
C LEU A 73 -15.54 -11.10 8.24
N LYS A 74 -16.10 -11.91 7.33
CA LYS A 74 -16.29 -13.36 7.54
C LYS A 74 -14.95 -14.10 7.62
N GLU A 75 -14.02 -13.80 6.72
CA GLU A 75 -12.66 -14.38 6.76
C GLU A 75 -12.01 -14.20 8.12
N ASN A 76 -11.97 -12.96 8.63
CA ASN A 76 -11.31 -12.65 9.89
C ASN A 76 -11.96 -13.36 11.07
N VAL A 77 -13.29 -13.45 11.08
CA VAL A 77 -14.01 -14.22 12.11
C VAL A 77 -13.64 -15.71 12.07
N ILE A 78 -13.55 -16.31 10.89
CA ILE A 78 -13.22 -17.74 10.73
C ILE A 78 -11.79 -18.02 11.19
N VAL A 79 -10.84 -17.15 10.82
CA VAL A 79 -9.42 -17.33 11.17
C VAL A 79 -9.13 -16.92 12.63
N GLY A 80 -10.01 -16.12 13.26
CA GLY A 80 -9.85 -15.64 14.63
C GLY A 80 -9.07 -14.32 14.76
N HIS A 81 -8.99 -13.54 13.68
CA HIS A 81 -8.42 -12.18 13.69
C HIS A 81 -9.49 -11.14 14.05
N LEU A 82 -9.04 -9.94 14.44
CA LEU A 82 -9.94 -8.81 14.64
C LEU A 82 -10.68 -8.48 13.35
N ILE A 83 -12.00 -8.31 13.42
CA ILE A 83 -12.81 -7.91 12.27
C ILE A 83 -12.42 -6.50 11.81
N PRO A 84 -12.43 -6.21 10.50
CA PRO A 84 -12.07 -4.89 9.95
C PRO A 84 -13.22 -3.88 10.11
N ALA A 85 -13.85 -3.85 11.28
CA ALA A 85 -14.96 -2.97 11.62
C ALA A 85 -14.86 -2.55 13.09
N GLY A 86 -15.36 -1.35 13.41
CA GLY A 86 -15.26 -0.79 14.76
C GLY A 86 -13.80 -0.66 15.21
N THR A 87 -13.48 -1.17 16.40
CA THR A 87 -12.13 -1.11 17.00
C THR A 87 -11.09 -1.94 16.26
N GLY A 88 -11.49 -2.86 15.38
CA GLY A 88 -10.56 -3.63 14.56
C GLY A 88 -10.12 -2.92 13.28
N LEU A 89 -10.61 -1.71 13.00
CA LEU A 89 -10.09 -0.86 11.92
C LEU A 89 -8.63 -0.47 12.20
N ARG A 90 -7.82 -0.39 11.13
CA ARG A 90 -6.40 0.00 11.20
C ARG A 90 -6.18 1.36 11.86
N GLU A 91 -7.14 2.27 11.76
CA GLU A 91 -7.09 3.60 12.41
C GLU A 91 -7.02 3.51 13.94
N TYR A 92 -7.68 2.50 14.53
CA TYR A 92 -7.70 2.29 15.98
C TYR A 92 -6.65 1.28 16.45
N GLN A 93 -5.92 0.65 15.52
CA GLN A 93 -4.84 -0.27 15.85
C GLN A 93 -3.59 0.52 16.27
N GLY A 94 -3.05 0.21 17.45
CA GLY A 94 -1.82 0.83 17.94
C GLY A 94 -1.99 2.24 18.49
N ILE A 95 -3.19 2.60 18.97
CA ILE A 95 -3.37 3.84 19.73
C ILE A 95 -2.51 3.77 21.00
N GLU A 96 -1.46 4.59 21.03
CA GLU A 96 -0.67 4.82 22.23
C GLU A 96 -1.35 5.87 23.10
N VAL A 97 -1.82 5.45 24.28
CA VAL A 97 -2.38 6.35 25.28
C VAL A 97 -1.26 6.77 26.23
N SER A 98 -0.98 8.06 26.28
CA SER A 98 -0.01 8.67 27.20
C SER A 98 -0.65 9.79 28.00
N SER A 99 -0.19 10.01 29.24
CA SER A 99 -0.65 11.14 30.03
C SER A 99 -0.19 12.48 29.42
N LYS A 100 -0.91 13.58 29.70
CA LYS A 100 -0.53 14.91 29.19
C LYS A 100 0.89 15.29 29.64
N ASP A 101 1.25 14.94 30.87
CA ASP A 101 2.57 15.23 31.45
C ASP A 101 3.70 14.42 30.78
N GLU A 102 3.41 13.15 30.43
CA GLU A 102 4.32 12.30 29.66
C GLU A 102 4.47 12.75 28.20
N GLN A 103 3.43 13.32 27.59
CA GLN A 103 3.53 13.90 26.25
C GLN A 103 4.43 15.13 26.24
N VAL A 104 4.28 16.03 27.22
CA VAL A 104 5.11 17.24 27.33
C VAL A 104 6.58 16.86 27.53
N THR A 105 6.87 15.86 28.36
CA THR A 105 8.24 15.37 28.57
C THR A 105 8.79 14.64 27.34
N LYS A 106 8.00 13.81 26.64
CA LYS A 106 8.42 13.17 25.38
C LYS A 106 8.71 14.20 24.28
N LEU A 107 7.87 15.22 24.13
CA LEU A 107 8.05 16.32 23.18
C LEU A 107 9.30 17.15 23.52
N ALA A 108 9.52 17.45 24.80
CA ALA A 108 10.71 18.16 25.26
C ALA A 108 12.00 17.35 25.01
N ASN A 109 11.98 16.05 25.26
CA ASN A 109 13.11 15.16 25.02
C ASN A 109 13.39 14.99 23.51
N GLN A 110 12.36 14.85 22.67
CA GLN A 110 12.51 14.77 21.21
C GLN A 110 13.06 16.07 20.60
N ALA A 111 12.65 17.23 21.13
CA ALA A 111 13.19 18.53 20.71
C ALA A 111 14.67 18.68 21.09
N ALA A 112 15.06 18.21 22.28
CA ALA A 112 16.45 18.21 22.72
C ALA A 112 17.33 17.28 21.87
N GLU A 113 16.81 16.11 21.47
CA GLU A 113 17.52 15.14 20.63
C GLU A 113 17.71 15.64 19.19
N GLN A 114 16.72 16.35 18.63
CA GLN A 114 16.82 16.98 17.30
C GLN A 114 17.79 18.17 17.25
N ALA A 115 17.89 18.93 18.34
CA ALA A 115 18.86 20.02 18.47
C ALA A 115 20.33 19.52 18.59
N ALA A 116 20.52 18.26 18.99
CA ALA A 116 21.84 17.66 19.19
C ALA A 116 22.46 17.05 17.91
N ILE A 117 21.78 17.08 16.75
CA ILE A 117 22.37 16.66 15.48
C ILE A 117 23.25 17.83 14.95
N PRO A 118 24.60 17.75 15.04
CA PRO A 118 25.44 18.86 14.64
C PRO A 118 25.36 19.03 13.12
N ALA A 119 25.09 20.28 12.69
CA ALA A 119 25.08 20.68 11.29
C ALA A 119 26.34 20.15 10.57
N LYS A 120 26.13 19.41 9.47
CA LYS A 120 27.19 18.98 8.55
C LYS A 120 28.16 20.14 8.30
N ARG A 121 29.44 19.94 8.66
CA ARG A 121 30.55 20.86 8.38
C ARG A 121 30.47 21.36 6.92
N PRO A 122 30.44 22.68 6.64
CA PRO A 122 30.42 23.15 5.27
C PRO A 122 31.73 22.78 4.57
N SER A 123 31.60 22.10 3.43
CA SER A 123 32.69 21.66 2.59
C SER A 123 33.41 22.85 1.93
N ARG A 124 34.70 23.00 2.25
CA ARG A 124 35.79 23.60 1.47
C ARG A 124 35.47 24.78 0.55
N ALA A 125 35.96 25.96 0.96
CA ALA A 125 36.13 27.16 0.14
C ALA A 125 36.86 26.85 -1.20
N LYS A 126 36.24 27.24 -2.32
CA LYS A 126 36.96 27.48 -3.58
C LYS A 126 37.58 28.87 -3.50
N ARG A 127 38.91 28.95 -3.50
CA ARG A 127 39.62 30.18 -3.88
C ARG A 127 39.59 30.24 -5.40
N GLU A 128 38.78 31.13 -5.96
CA GLU A 128 38.94 31.55 -7.36
C GLU A 128 40.03 32.61 -7.41
N THR A 129 41.03 32.31 -8.22
CA THR A 129 42.18 33.12 -8.58
C THR A 129 41.75 34.26 -9.50
N THR A 130 41.85 35.50 -9.03
CA THR A 130 41.96 36.67 -9.90
C THR A 130 43.45 36.90 -10.16
N VAL A 131 43.93 36.52 -11.34
CA VAL A 131 45.24 36.96 -11.86
C VAL A 131 44.97 38.17 -12.75
N GLN A 132 45.62 39.28 -12.43
CA GLN A 132 45.77 40.43 -13.30
C GLN A 132 46.83 40.12 -14.36
N GLU A 133 46.45 40.18 -15.64
CA GLU A 133 47.06 40.91 -16.78
C GLU A 133 46.39 40.47 -18.08
#